data_AF-A0A7C1V299-F1
#
_entry.id   AF-A0A7C1V299-F1
#
_cell.length_a   1.000
_cell.length_b   1.000
_cell.length_c   1.000
_cell.angle_alpha   90.00
_cell.angle_beta   90.00
_cell.angle_gamma   90.00
#
_symmetry.space_group_name_H-M   'P 1'
#
loop_
_entity.id
_entity.type
_entity.pdbx_description
1 polymer ?
#
loop_
_entity_poly.entity_id
_entity_poly.type
_entity_poly.pdbx_seq_one_letter_code
_entity_poly.pdbx_strand_id
1 'polypeptide(L)'
;AQVARIPPDLARRAVETAPSSFHLYDADGQPVVHYGDDDVHFDPGSAAIEILDHGAKRSRSPVTADFVRFVKLADGLNALDAVATALICADVQQEIADLYWLYLVLLYTRKPVVTGAFAVETWGTMKDLLVAVAGSEEALAERPTAIFDVCPSPPLLWSEITCENLMDCAQHRVPAELVSMPLAGATGPATLLGSVVQHTAENLSGVTIHQLVEPSAPIVWGGSPAAFDMRTGTPPIGAIETMMIDCAYAEVGKYLGLPTHAYLGMSDAKIVDAQCGFESGIGAILGALAGGLLTLAALFAPLQELDNPNRPDDTTGMTVVGLAALVFLLWLWRRVRSRSILLEGER
;
A
#
# COMPACT_ATOMS: atom_id res chain seq x y z
N ALA A 1 16.31 0.32 23.58
CA ALA A 1 14.88 0.53 23.32
C ALA A 1 14.26 1.21 24.53
N GLN A 2 13.50 2.29 24.32
CA GLN A 2 12.65 2.89 25.34
C GLN A 2 11.22 2.33 25.18
N VAL A 3 10.42 2.29 26.24
CA VAL A 3 9.06 1.76 26.21
C VAL A 3 8.08 2.88 26.53
N ALA A 4 7.25 3.24 25.55
CA ALA A 4 6.09 4.11 25.76
C ALA A 4 4.89 3.26 26.21
N ARG A 5 4.14 3.75 27.19
CA ARG A 5 2.86 3.14 27.61
C ARG A 5 1.74 4.12 27.28
N ILE A 6 0.90 3.77 26.32
CA ILE A 6 -0.20 4.62 25.86
C ILE A 6 -1.44 4.34 26.73
N PRO A 7 -1.94 5.33 27.49
CA PRO A 7 -3.19 5.16 28.23
C PRO A 7 -4.37 4.92 27.27
N PRO A 8 -5.35 4.06 27.62
CA PRO A 8 -6.50 3.79 26.76
C PRO A 8 -7.27 5.05 26.35
N ASP A 9 -7.42 5.99 27.27
CA ASP A 9 -8.14 7.25 27.05
C ASP A 9 -7.42 8.17 26.06
N LEU A 10 -6.08 8.07 26.00
CA LEU A 10 -5.27 8.81 25.04
C LEU A 10 -5.46 8.25 23.63
N ALA A 11 -5.37 6.93 23.48
CA ALA A 11 -5.58 6.26 22.20
C ALA A 11 -7.00 6.50 21.65
N ARG A 12 -8.03 6.43 22.51
CA ARG A 12 -9.42 6.71 22.10
C ARG A 12 -9.58 8.14 21.59
N ARG A 13 -9.04 9.14 22.30
CA ARG A 13 -9.08 10.53 21.85
C ARG A 13 -8.35 10.75 20.52
N ALA A 14 -7.21 10.08 20.32
CA ALA A 14 -6.49 10.15 19.06
C ALA A 14 -7.33 9.60 17.89
N VAL A 15 -8.00 8.47 18.08
CA VAL A 15 -8.93 7.93 17.08
C VAL A 15 -10.08 8.90 16.81
N GLU A 16 -10.67 9.52 17.85
CA GLU A 16 -11.76 10.50 17.70
C GLU A 16 -11.36 11.76 16.92
N THR A 17 -10.09 12.17 16.98
CA THR A 17 -9.61 13.34 16.24
C THR A 17 -9.25 13.05 14.79
N ALA A 18 -8.96 11.79 14.46
CA ALA A 18 -8.60 11.40 13.10
C ALA A 18 -9.79 11.53 12.15
N PRO A 19 -9.59 12.02 10.93
CA PRO A 19 -10.68 12.17 9.98
C PRO A 19 -11.15 10.79 9.48
N SER A 20 -12.47 10.59 9.41
CA SER A 20 -13.06 9.36 8.89
C SER A 20 -13.04 9.27 7.36
N SER A 21 -12.77 10.38 6.68
CA SER A 21 -12.59 10.42 5.23
C SER A 21 -11.72 11.57 4.75
N PHE A 22 -11.05 11.37 3.61
CA PHE A 22 -10.36 12.42 2.85
C PHE A 22 -10.13 11.99 1.40
N HIS A 23 -9.62 12.90 0.56
CA HIS A 23 -9.31 12.59 -0.84
C HIS A 23 -7.83 12.81 -1.16
N LEU A 24 -7.30 12.03 -2.10
CA LEU A 24 -6.12 12.41 -2.87
C LEU A 24 -6.54 12.97 -4.22
N TYR A 25 -5.75 13.93 -4.69
CA TYR A 25 -6.00 14.69 -5.90
C TYR A 25 -4.98 14.36 -6.99
N ASP A 26 -5.43 14.40 -8.23
CA ASP A 26 -4.53 14.34 -9.38
C ASP A 26 -3.85 15.70 -9.63
N ALA A 27 -2.94 15.73 -10.60
CA ALA A 27 -2.22 16.94 -11.01
C ALA A 27 -3.13 18.03 -11.62
N ASP A 28 -4.38 17.71 -11.97
CA ASP A 28 -5.41 18.67 -12.43
C ASP A 28 -6.27 19.18 -11.27
N GLY A 29 -5.99 18.74 -10.04
CA GLY A 29 -6.73 19.09 -8.84
C GLY A 29 -8.11 18.45 -8.75
N GLN A 30 -8.34 17.33 -9.45
CA GLN A 30 -9.56 16.53 -9.30
C GLN A 30 -9.40 15.52 -8.16
N PRO A 31 -10.41 15.34 -7.30
CA PRO A 31 -10.40 14.29 -6.29
C PRO A 31 -10.60 12.93 -6.97
N VAL A 32 -9.56 12.08 -6.99
CA VAL A 32 -9.57 10.81 -7.74
C VAL A 32 -9.51 9.57 -6.86
N VAL A 33 -8.92 9.67 -5.66
CA VAL A 33 -8.94 8.61 -4.65
C VAL A 33 -9.66 9.13 -3.43
N HIS A 34 -10.72 8.45 -3.01
CA HIS A 34 -11.44 8.72 -1.77
C HIS A 34 -11.06 7.65 -0.74
N TYR A 35 -10.45 8.09 0.35
CA TYR A 35 -10.21 7.26 1.52
C TYR A 35 -11.37 7.44 2.47
N GLY A 36 -12.29 6.47 2.53
CA GLY A 36 -13.46 6.53 3.39
C GLY A 36 -14.54 5.57 2.97
N ASP A 37 -15.55 5.41 3.83
CA ASP A 37 -16.73 4.58 3.60
C ASP A 37 -16.36 3.15 3.11
N ASP A 38 -17.02 2.68 2.06
CA ASP A 38 -16.76 1.40 1.40
C ASP A 38 -16.17 1.60 0.00
N ASP A 39 -15.61 2.79 -0.29
CA ASP A 39 -15.00 3.08 -1.57
C ASP A 39 -13.75 2.23 -1.77
N VAL A 40 -13.60 1.71 -2.99
CA VAL A 40 -12.52 0.80 -3.37
C VAL A 40 -11.74 1.42 -4.50
N HIS A 41 -10.46 1.61 -4.22
CA HIS A 41 -9.48 2.14 -5.15
C HIS A 41 -8.33 1.15 -5.30
N PHE A 42 -7.58 1.28 -6.39
CA PHE A 42 -6.45 0.41 -6.66
C PHE A 42 -5.20 1.20 -7.03
N ASP A 43 -4.07 0.74 -6.54
CA ASP A 43 -2.75 1.21 -6.91
C ASP A 43 -1.78 0.01 -7.01
N PRO A 44 -0.64 0.17 -7.70
CA PRO A 44 0.31 -0.93 -7.87
C PRO A 44 1.10 -1.20 -6.58
N GLY A 45 1.68 -2.38 -6.48
CA GLY A 45 2.59 -2.71 -5.38
C GLY A 45 3.83 -1.78 -5.33
N SER A 46 4.36 -1.61 -4.12
CA SER A 46 5.48 -0.70 -3.82
C SER A 46 6.82 -1.43 -3.71
N ALA A 47 7.91 -0.70 -3.97
CA ALA A 47 9.28 -1.08 -3.59
C ALA A 47 9.79 -2.45 -4.09
N ALA A 48 9.39 -2.92 -5.28
CA ALA A 48 9.93 -4.14 -5.85
C ALA A 48 11.43 -3.98 -6.18
N ILE A 49 12.26 -4.85 -5.61
CA ILE A 49 13.72 -4.87 -5.79
C ILE A 49 14.17 -5.65 -7.03
N GLU A 50 13.28 -6.45 -7.60
CA GLU A 50 13.54 -7.34 -8.72
C GLU A 50 12.37 -7.30 -9.70
N ILE A 51 12.67 -7.42 -10.99
CA ILE A 51 11.68 -7.52 -12.06
C ILE A 51 11.99 -8.72 -12.94
N LEU A 52 10.94 -9.35 -13.48
CA LEU A 52 11.05 -10.44 -14.45
C LEU A 52 10.57 -9.94 -15.81
N ASP A 53 11.49 -9.81 -16.76
CA ASP A 53 11.14 -9.44 -18.13
C ASP A 53 10.31 -10.54 -18.80
N HIS A 54 9.44 -10.15 -19.74
CA HIS A 54 8.63 -11.10 -20.48
C HIS A 54 9.49 -12.17 -21.18
N GLY A 55 9.19 -13.44 -20.91
CA GLY A 55 9.92 -14.59 -21.46
C GLY A 55 11.28 -14.87 -20.81
N ALA A 56 11.71 -14.06 -19.84
CA ALA A 56 12.90 -14.33 -19.06
C ALA A 56 12.65 -15.46 -18.04
N LYS A 57 13.74 -16.15 -17.67
CA LYS A 57 13.73 -17.21 -16.65
C LYS A 57 14.37 -16.77 -15.33
N ARG A 58 14.95 -15.57 -15.31
CA ARG A 58 15.64 -14.99 -14.17
C ARG A 58 15.22 -13.53 -14.07
N SER A 59 15.02 -13.09 -12.85
CA SER A 59 14.82 -11.69 -12.53
C SER A 59 16.14 -10.94 -12.62
N ARG A 60 16.01 -9.63 -12.63
CA ARG A 60 17.11 -8.70 -12.49
C ARG A 60 16.64 -7.51 -11.67
N SER A 61 17.58 -6.79 -11.09
CA SER A 61 17.27 -5.53 -10.44
C SER A 61 16.78 -4.51 -11.48
N PRO A 62 15.73 -3.73 -11.17
CA PRO A 62 15.20 -2.73 -12.06
C PRO A 62 16.17 -1.54 -12.15
N VAL A 63 16.11 -0.84 -13.29
CA VAL A 63 16.82 0.43 -13.50
C VAL A 63 15.81 1.56 -13.73
N THR A 64 16.27 2.81 -13.70
CA THR A 64 15.44 4.01 -13.90
C THR A 64 14.55 3.90 -15.14
N ALA A 65 15.07 3.33 -16.23
CA ALA A 65 14.30 3.15 -17.46
C ALA A 65 13.11 2.19 -17.29
N ASP A 66 13.21 1.18 -16.43
CA ASP A 66 12.09 0.29 -16.08
C ASP A 66 11.03 1.04 -15.28
N PHE A 67 11.45 1.82 -14.29
CA PHE A 67 10.55 2.62 -13.46
C PHE A 67 9.74 3.61 -14.28
N VAL A 68 10.39 4.36 -15.19
CA VAL A 68 9.69 5.30 -16.08
C VAL A 68 8.69 4.58 -17.00
N ARG A 69 9.05 3.39 -17.51
CA ARG A 69 8.09 2.57 -18.30
C ARG A 69 6.91 2.12 -17.45
N PHE A 70 7.18 1.70 -16.22
CA PHE A 70 6.16 1.25 -15.28
C PHE A 70 5.18 2.37 -14.91
N VAL A 71 5.68 3.55 -14.54
CA VAL A 71 4.85 4.70 -14.18
C VAL A 71 3.93 5.09 -15.34
N LYS A 72 4.46 5.16 -16.57
CA LYS A 72 3.64 5.46 -17.76
C LYS A 72 2.58 4.40 -18.04
N LEU A 73 2.90 3.13 -17.80
CA LEU A 73 1.92 2.05 -17.91
C LEU A 73 0.82 2.20 -16.86
N ALA A 74 1.19 2.39 -15.59
CA ALA A 74 0.25 2.55 -14.48
C ALA A 74 -0.65 3.78 -14.65
N ASP A 75 -0.10 4.91 -15.11
CA ASP A 75 -0.86 6.13 -15.45
C ASP A 75 -1.91 5.85 -16.55
N GLY A 76 -1.56 5.07 -17.58
CA GLY A 76 -2.48 4.69 -18.66
C GLY A 76 -3.58 3.69 -18.30
N LEU A 77 -3.51 3.03 -17.14
CA LEU A 77 -4.50 2.03 -16.72
C LEU A 77 -5.65 2.66 -15.92
N ASN A 78 -6.86 2.71 -16.48
CA ASN A 78 -8.05 3.22 -15.78
C ASN A 78 -8.46 2.40 -14.54
N ALA A 79 -7.93 1.19 -14.39
CA ALA A 79 -8.19 0.34 -13.23
C ALA A 79 -7.35 0.73 -12.01
N LEU A 80 -6.29 1.54 -12.19
CA LEU A 80 -5.47 2.07 -11.10
C LEU A 80 -5.81 3.53 -10.92
N ASP A 81 -6.23 3.92 -9.72
CA ASP A 81 -6.62 5.30 -9.39
C ASP A 81 -5.41 6.11 -8.87
N ALA A 82 -4.40 5.43 -8.32
CA ALA A 82 -3.11 5.99 -7.95
C ALA A 82 -1.94 5.21 -8.57
N VAL A 83 -0.73 5.75 -8.42
CA VAL A 83 0.53 5.06 -8.72
C VAL A 83 1.37 4.95 -7.45
N ALA A 84 2.43 4.14 -7.48
CA ALA A 84 3.34 4.01 -6.35
C ALA A 84 4.80 4.23 -6.77
N THR A 85 5.69 4.49 -5.80
CA THR A 85 7.15 4.33 -5.97
C THR A 85 7.51 2.84 -6.05
N ALA A 86 7.11 2.23 -7.16
CA ALA A 86 6.90 0.80 -7.30
C ALA A 86 8.18 -0.04 -7.46
N LEU A 87 9.32 0.55 -7.88
CA LEU A 87 10.58 -0.18 -8.09
C LEU A 87 11.75 0.51 -7.39
N ILE A 88 12.62 -0.30 -6.79
CA ILE A 88 13.89 0.15 -6.20
C ILE A 88 14.98 0.08 -7.28
N CYS A 89 15.23 1.21 -7.94
CA CYS A 89 16.17 1.28 -9.06
C CYS A 89 17.63 1.12 -8.61
N ALA A 90 18.35 0.16 -9.20
CA ALA A 90 19.74 -0.12 -8.85
C ALA A 90 20.77 0.86 -9.45
N ASP A 91 20.36 1.71 -10.40
CA ASP A 91 21.21 2.68 -11.11
C ASP A 91 21.19 4.08 -10.47
N VAL A 92 20.79 4.18 -9.20
CA VAL A 92 20.67 5.43 -8.43
C VAL A 92 21.44 5.30 -7.11
N GLN A 93 22.01 6.42 -6.65
CA GLN A 93 22.63 6.48 -5.32
C GLN A 93 21.58 6.29 -4.23
N GLN A 94 21.85 5.40 -3.27
CA GLN A 94 20.87 4.97 -2.28
C GLN A 94 20.41 6.13 -1.37
N GLU A 95 21.29 7.09 -1.12
CA GLU A 95 21.06 8.25 -0.26
C GLU A 95 20.00 9.22 -0.79
N ILE A 96 19.68 9.15 -2.10
CA ILE A 96 18.69 10.02 -2.76
C ILE A 96 17.61 9.22 -3.48
N ALA A 97 17.56 7.91 -3.27
CA ALA A 97 16.79 7.03 -4.14
C ALA A 97 15.29 7.30 -4.03
N ASP A 98 14.80 7.55 -2.81
CA ASP A 98 13.40 7.82 -2.50
C ASP A 98 12.87 9.13 -3.09
N LEU A 99 13.58 10.24 -2.88
CA LEU A 99 13.23 11.53 -3.49
C LEU A 99 13.35 11.48 -5.02
N TYR A 100 14.27 10.66 -5.55
CA TYR A 100 14.43 10.51 -7.00
C TYR A 100 13.27 9.73 -7.62
N TRP A 101 12.78 8.66 -6.98
CA TRP A 101 11.59 7.94 -7.47
C TRP A 101 10.35 8.83 -7.43
N LEU A 102 10.15 9.58 -6.34
CA LEU A 102 9.07 10.55 -6.26
C LEU A 102 9.18 11.60 -7.37
N TYR A 103 10.37 12.15 -7.60
CA TYR A 103 10.61 13.09 -8.70
C TYR A 103 10.22 12.51 -10.06
N LEU A 104 10.58 11.26 -10.35
CA LEU A 104 10.20 10.59 -11.60
C LEU A 104 8.68 10.41 -11.70
N VAL A 105 8.00 10.03 -10.62
CA VAL A 105 6.54 9.94 -10.59
C VAL A 105 5.93 11.29 -10.94
N LEU A 106 6.32 12.37 -10.26
CA LEU A 106 5.80 13.72 -10.49
C LEU A 106 6.02 14.22 -11.93
N LEU A 107 7.04 13.72 -12.63
CA LEU A 107 7.28 14.04 -14.05
C LEU A 107 6.42 13.26 -15.04
N TYR A 108 6.04 12.02 -14.71
CA TYR A 108 5.54 11.05 -15.70
C TYR A 108 4.10 10.54 -15.47
N THR A 109 3.47 10.90 -14.36
CA THR A 109 2.06 10.58 -14.07
C THR A 109 1.27 11.84 -13.73
N ARG A 110 -0.05 11.77 -13.91
CA ARG A 110 -0.98 12.78 -13.36
C ARG A 110 -1.69 12.28 -12.11
N LYS A 111 -1.74 10.97 -11.91
CA LYS A 111 -2.39 10.34 -10.75
C LYS A 111 -1.65 10.64 -9.44
N PRO A 112 -2.36 10.65 -8.30
CA PRO A 112 -1.71 10.74 -6.99
C PRO A 112 -0.78 9.56 -6.74
N VAL A 113 0.13 9.74 -5.79
CA VAL A 113 1.20 8.77 -5.50
C VAL A 113 1.16 8.23 -4.07
N VAL A 114 1.29 6.91 -3.94
CA VAL A 114 1.69 6.23 -2.71
C VAL A 114 3.22 6.13 -2.69
N THR A 115 3.86 6.70 -1.68
CA THR A 115 5.32 6.79 -1.58
C THR A 115 5.78 6.51 -0.16
N GLY A 116 7.08 6.32 0.06
CA GLY A 116 7.67 6.25 1.40
C GLY A 116 8.96 7.04 1.46
N ALA A 117 9.29 7.56 2.65
CA ALA A 117 10.59 8.15 2.94
C ALA A 117 11.43 7.16 3.75
N PHE A 118 12.67 6.94 3.33
CA PHE A 118 13.56 5.94 3.95
C PHE A 118 14.64 6.57 4.84
N ALA A 119 14.69 7.90 4.90
CA ALA A 119 15.55 8.67 5.78
C ALA A 119 14.81 9.90 6.30
N VAL A 120 15.22 10.39 7.48
CA VAL A 120 14.66 11.62 8.07
C VAL A 120 15.00 12.83 7.18
N GLU A 121 16.22 12.83 6.63
CA GLU A 121 16.76 13.94 5.86
C GLU A 121 16.09 14.10 4.49
N THR A 122 15.56 13.02 3.92
CA THR A 122 14.96 13.05 2.58
C THR A 122 13.50 13.51 2.60
N TRP A 123 12.78 13.29 3.70
CA TRP A 123 11.36 13.64 3.80
C TRP A 123 11.09 15.12 3.52
N GLY A 124 11.88 16.03 4.13
CA GLY A 124 11.73 17.48 3.90
C GLY A 124 11.90 17.87 2.43
N THR A 125 12.84 17.24 1.72
CA THR A 125 13.05 17.47 0.28
C THR A 125 11.89 16.89 -0.55
N MET A 126 11.36 15.74 -0.17
CA MET A 126 10.18 15.14 -0.82
C MET A 126 8.95 16.03 -0.66
N LYS A 127 8.74 16.60 0.53
CA LYS A 127 7.70 17.61 0.76
C LYS A 127 7.92 18.83 -0.15
N ASP A 128 9.13 19.35 -0.25
CA ASP A 128 9.42 20.52 -1.09
C ASP A 128 9.12 20.25 -2.58
N LEU A 129 9.36 19.03 -3.07
CA LEU A 129 8.94 18.62 -4.42
C LEU A 129 7.42 18.65 -4.59
N LEU A 130 6.68 18.14 -3.61
CA LEU A 130 5.21 18.13 -3.61
C LEU A 130 4.65 19.56 -3.54
N VAL A 131 5.23 20.41 -2.68
CA VAL A 131 4.87 21.84 -2.56
C VAL A 131 5.14 22.57 -3.87
N ALA A 132 6.25 22.29 -4.55
CA ALA A 132 6.54 22.90 -5.84
C ALA A 132 5.49 22.54 -6.92
N VAL A 133 4.94 21.33 -6.87
CA VAL A 133 3.86 20.90 -7.77
C VAL A 133 2.51 21.49 -7.37
N ALA A 134 2.18 21.49 -6.07
CA ALA A 134 0.92 22.02 -5.54
C ALA A 134 0.83 23.56 -5.59
N GLY A 135 1.99 24.25 -5.55
CA GLY A 135 2.13 25.70 -5.59
C GLY A 135 2.34 26.37 -4.22
N SER A 136 1.90 25.75 -3.13
CA SER A 136 2.20 26.18 -1.75
C SER A 136 1.97 25.04 -0.75
N GLU A 137 2.43 25.21 0.50
CA GLU A 137 2.16 24.23 1.57
C GLU A 137 0.66 24.14 1.87
N GLU A 138 -0.06 25.26 1.86
CA GLU A 138 -1.51 25.29 2.08
C GLU A 138 -2.27 24.56 0.97
N ALA A 139 -1.84 24.74 -0.29
CA ALA A 139 -2.44 24.04 -1.42
C ALA A 139 -2.22 22.53 -1.33
N LEU A 140 -1.02 22.09 -0.92
CA LEU A 140 -0.72 20.67 -0.69
C LEU A 140 -1.56 20.09 0.46
N ALA A 141 -1.71 20.83 1.57
CA ALA A 141 -2.51 20.41 2.71
C ALA A 141 -4.02 20.35 2.40
N GLU A 142 -4.55 21.25 1.56
CA GLU A 142 -5.95 21.24 1.14
C GLU A 142 -6.23 20.13 0.11
N ARG A 143 -5.28 19.90 -0.82
CA ARG A 143 -5.42 18.97 -1.94
C ARG A 143 -4.19 18.08 -2.08
N PRO A 144 -4.00 17.13 -1.16
CA PRO A 144 -2.83 16.28 -1.18
C PRO A 144 -2.80 15.41 -2.44
N THR A 145 -1.65 15.39 -3.12
CA THR A 145 -1.41 14.55 -4.31
C THR A 145 -0.57 13.31 -3.98
N ALA A 146 -0.20 13.14 -2.70
CA ALA A 146 0.62 12.05 -2.24
C ALA A 146 0.19 11.58 -0.85
N ILE A 147 0.45 10.32 -0.55
CA ILE A 147 0.35 9.70 0.77
C ILE A 147 1.66 8.97 1.07
N PHE A 148 2.08 9.00 2.33
CA PHE A 148 3.33 8.40 2.77
C PHE A 148 3.09 7.12 3.58
N ASP A 149 3.63 6.01 3.10
CA ASP A 149 3.71 4.75 3.83
C ASP A 149 4.68 4.91 5.00
N VAL A 150 4.17 4.63 6.20
CA VAL A 150 4.95 4.65 7.43
C VAL A 150 4.75 3.34 8.19
N CYS A 151 5.81 2.55 8.24
CA CYS A 151 5.78 1.21 8.82
C CYS A 151 6.25 1.22 10.28
N PRO A 152 5.41 0.86 11.28
CA PRO A 152 5.96 0.31 12.52
C PRO A 152 6.75 -0.96 12.21
N SER A 153 7.70 -1.31 13.06
CA SER A 153 8.47 -2.55 13.00
C SER A 153 7.91 -3.56 14.01
N PRO A 154 7.22 -4.61 13.56
CA PRO A 154 6.75 -5.65 14.47
C PRO A 154 7.91 -6.40 15.16
N PRO A 155 7.78 -6.77 16.43
CA PRO A 155 6.62 -6.52 17.29
C PRO A 155 6.69 -5.16 18.02
N LEU A 156 5.67 -4.32 17.83
CA LEU A 156 5.39 -3.12 18.65
C LEU A 156 6.55 -2.13 18.78
N LEU A 157 7.32 -1.92 17.71
CA LEU A 157 8.47 -1.02 17.72
C LEU A 157 8.33 0.07 16.66
N TRP A 158 8.82 1.26 17.00
CA TRP A 158 9.01 2.35 16.06
C TRP A 158 10.49 2.70 16.01
N SER A 159 11.01 2.90 14.81
CA SER A 159 12.33 3.49 14.59
C SER A 159 12.25 5.01 14.68
N GLU A 160 13.40 5.66 14.89
CA GLU A 160 13.51 7.13 14.82
C GLU A 160 12.99 7.64 13.48
N ILE A 161 13.45 7.05 12.37
CA ILE A 161 13.05 7.42 11.01
C ILE A 161 11.53 7.37 10.83
N THR A 162 10.91 6.24 11.20
CA THR A 162 9.46 6.05 11.02
C THR A 162 8.64 6.93 11.95
N CYS A 163 9.13 7.23 13.15
CA CYS A 163 8.47 8.18 14.06
C CYS A 163 8.52 9.60 13.50
N GLU A 164 9.70 10.09 13.12
CA GLU A 164 9.88 11.44 12.58
C GLU A 164 9.04 11.63 11.31
N ASN A 165 9.11 10.70 10.36
CA ASN A 165 8.29 10.76 9.14
C ASN A 165 6.78 10.85 9.44
N LEU A 166 6.29 10.12 10.46
CA LEU A 166 4.88 10.15 10.84
C LEU A 166 4.49 11.50 11.46
N MET A 167 5.37 12.06 12.29
CA MET A 167 5.17 13.36 12.93
C MET A 167 5.23 14.49 11.89
N ASP A 168 6.16 14.41 10.95
CA ASP A 168 6.31 15.37 9.86
C ASP A 168 5.10 15.37 8.92
N CYS A 169 4.59 14.19 8.55
CA CYS A 169 3.34 14.05 7.78
C CYS A 169 2.17 14.73 8.51
N ALA A 170 2.02 14.47 9.81
CA ALA A 170 0.97 15.09 10.63
C ALA A 170 1.11 16.62 10.66
N GLN A 171 2.30 17.13 10.99
CA GLN A 171 2.59 18.55 11.14
C GLN A 171 2.29 19.35 9.87
N HIS A 172 2.59 18.77 8.71
CA HIS A 172 2.34 19.39 7.40
C HIS A 172 1.02 18.98 6.76
N ARG A 173 0.21 18.17 7.46
CA ARG A 173 -1.08 17.62 7.00
C ARG A 173 -0.97 16.88 5.66
N VAL A 174 0.19 16.31 5.37
CA VAL A 174 0.40 15.37 4.28
C VAL A 174 -0.13 14.01 4.77
N PRO A 175 -1.03 13.33 4.03
CA PRO A 175 -1.57 12.06 4.45
C PRO A 175 -0.50 11.01 4.75
N ALA A 176 -0.69 10.26 5.83
CA ALA A 176 0.13 9.10 6.18
C ALA A 176 -0.69 7.80 6.11
N GLU A 177 -0.08 6.72 5.63
CA GLU A 177 -0.65 5.37 5.61
C GLU A 177 0.18 4.47 6.52
N LEU A 178 -0.46 3.88 7.53
CA LEU A 178 0.23 2.97 8.43
C LEU A 178 0.35 1.59 7.80
N VAL A 179 1.56 1.04 7.77
CA VAL A 179 1.80 -0.30 7.18
C VAL A 179 2.43 -1.22 8.22
N SER A 180 1.60 -1.73 9.14
CA SER A 180 1.99 -2.78 10.10
C SER A 180 2.03 -4.16 9.44
N MET A 181 3.10 -4.93 9.66
CA MET A 181 3.32 -6.23 8.98
C MET A 181 3.71 -7.39 9.93
N PRO A 182 2.96 -7.68 11.00
CA PRO A 182 3.27 -8.82 11.85
C PRO A 182 3.13 -10.12 11.05
N LEU A 183 4.16 -10.97 11.15
CA LEU A 183 4.18 -12.29 10.53
C LEU A 183 3.69 -13.31 11.55
N ALA A 184 2.52 -13.90 11.30
CA ALA A 184 1.87 -14.83 12.21
C ALA A 184 2.74 -16.08 12.41
N GLY A 185 3.37 -16.20 13.59
CA GLY A 185 4.29 -17.29 13.93
C GLY A 185 5.77 -16.91 13.90
N ALA A 186 6.11 -15.67 13.51
CA ALA A 186 7.46 -15.12 13.55
C ALA A 186 7.52 -13.81 14.36
N THR A 187 7.21 -12.68 13.72
CA THR A 187 7.21 -11.35 14.36
C THR A 187 5.89 -10.99 15.04
N GLY A 188 4.88 -11.84 14.90
CA GLY A 188 3.62 -11.80 15.64
C GLY A 188 3.20 -13.18 16.16
N PRO A 189 2.12 -13.26 16.96
CA PRO A 189 1.62 -14.51 17.48
C PRO A 189 1.26 -15.51 16.37
N ALA A 190 1.45 -16.80 16.62
CA ALA A 190 1.12 -17.85 15.65
C ALA A 190 -0.38 -17.97 15.31
N THR A 191 -1.27 -17.35 16.08
CA THR A 191 -2.70 -17.34 15.80
C THR A 191 -3.08 -16.11 14.96
N LEU A 192 -4.00 -16.29 14.01
CA LEU A 192 -4.49 -15.19 13.16
C LEU A 192 -5.05 -14.05 14.02
N LEU A 193 -5.90 -14.37 14.99
CA LEU A 193 -6.48 -13.39 15.91
C LEU A 193 -5.40 -12.66 16.73
N GLY A 194 -4.36 -13.36 17.20
CA GLY A 194 -3.27 -12.74 17.94
C GLY A 194 -2.49 -11.75 17.07
N SER A 195 -2.30 -12.08 15.78
CA SER A 195 -1.68 -11.18 14.82
C SER A 195 -2.54 -9.96 14.52
N VAL A 196 -3.87 -10.11 14.38
CA VAL A 196 -4.81 -8.98 14.25
C VAL A 196 -4.75 -8.07 15.47
N VAL A 197 -4.70 -8.63 16.68
CA VAL A 197 -4.59 -7.84 17.93
C VAL A 197 -3.27 -7.08 17.99
N GLN A 198 -2.15 -7.71 17.61
CA GLN A 198 -0.86 -7.03 17.56
C GLN A 198 -0.86 -5.91 16.51
N HIS A 199 -1.32 -6.19 15.29
CA HIS A 199 -1.51 -5.20 14.22
C HIS A 199 -2.34 -4.01 14.68
N THR A 200 -3.45 -4.28 15.39
CA THR A 200 -4.32 -3.25 15.96
C THR A 200 -3.57 -2.38 16.96
N ALA A 201 -2.76 -2.97 17.84
CA ALA A 201 -1.97 -2.23 18.81
C ALA A 201 -0.88 -1.37 18.16
N GLU A 202 -0.22 -1.89 17.12
CA GLU A 202 0.77 -1.16 16.32
C GLU A 202 0.12 0.04 15.62
N ASN A 203 -1.01 -0.16 14.95
CA ASN A 203 -1.74 0.92 14.27
C ASN A 203 -2.29 1.97 15.24
N LEU A 204 -2.89 1.56 16.37
CA LEU A 204 -3.35 2.50 17.40
C LEU A 204 -2.20 3.35 17.95
N SER A 205 -1.00 2.78 18.06
CA SER A 205 0.18 3.55 18.47
C SER A 205 0.57 4.60 17.43
N GLY A 206 0.53 4.27 16.13
CA GLY A 206 0.78 5.20 15.03
C GLY A 206 -0.27 6.32 14.99
N VAL A 207 -1.56 5.97 15.04
CA VAL A 207 -2.65 6.96 15.13
C VAL A 207 -2.46 7.88 16.33
N THR A 208 -2.05 7.33 17.48
CA THR A 208 -1.79 8.15 18.67
C THR A 208 -0.63 9.11 18.46
N ILE A 209 0.50 8.67 17.91
CA ILE A 209 1.66 9.54 17.62
C ILE A 209 1.23 10.66 16.68
N HIS A 210 0.61 10.32 15.56
CA HIS A 210 0.22 11.25 14.51
C HIS A 210 -0.76 12.31 15.00
N GLN A 211 -1.84 11.89 15.67
CA GLN A 211 -2.91 12.79 16.09
C GLN A 211 -2.55 13.65 17.32
N LEU A 212 -1.50 13.28 18.06
CA LEU A 212 -0.94 14.14 19.10
C LEU A 212 -0.09 15.28 18.55
N VAL A 213 0.50 15.11 17.36
CA VAL A 213 1.23 16.17 16.68
C VAL A 213 0.26 17.17 16.08
N GLU A 214 -0.70 16.70 15.28
CA GLU A 214 -1.70 17.54 14.63
C GLU A 214 -3.06 16.82 14.59
N PRO A 215 -4.00 17.21 15.46
CA PRO A 215 -5.36 16.68 15.42
C PRO A 215 -6.02 16.89 14.06
N SER A 216 -6.74 15.88 13.60
CA SER A 216 -7.44 15.90 12.30
C SER A 216 -6.53 15.93 11.08
N ALA A 217 -5.23 15.71 11.23
CA ALA A 217 -4.37 15.40 10.08
C ALA A 217 -4.78 14.03 9.47
N PRO A 218 -4.77 13.88 8.14
CA PRO A 218 -5.22 12.65 7.48
C PRO A 218 -4.32 11.44 7.75
N ILE A 219 -4.90 10.32 8.17
CA ILE A 219 -4.18 9.07 8.39
C ILE A 219 -5.03 7.87 7.98
N VAL A 220 -4.39 6.84 7.45
CA VAL A 220 -5.03 5.60 6.99
C VAL A 220 -4.60 4.43 7.87
N TRP A 221 -5.60 3.65 8.27
CA TRP A 221 -5.42 2.40 8.99
C TRP A 221 -5.07 1.29 8.00
N GLY A 222 -3.85 0.77 8.05
CA GLY A 222 -3.40 -0.20 7.05
C GLY A 222 -2.46 -1.26 7.57
N GLY A 223 -2.02 -2.11 6.65
CA GLY A 223 -1.04 -3.15 6.94
C GLY A 223 -0.84 -4.14 5.81
N SER A 224 0.21 -4.92 5.95
CA SER A 224 0.43 -6.14 5.18
C SER A 224 0.88 -7.27 6.12
N PRO A 225 0.12 -7.58 7.18
CA PRO A 225 0.37 -8.76 7.99
C PRO A 225 0.25 -10.01 7.11
N ALA A 226 1.04 -11.03 7.41
CA ALA A 226 0.99 -12.27 6.64
C ALA A 226 1.13 -13.48 7.56
N ALA A 227 0.67 -14.63 7.08
CA ALA A 227 1.10 -15.89 7.65
C ALA A 227 2.61 -16.08 7.47
N PHE A 228 3.23 -16.95 8.27
CA PHE A 228 4.63 -17.35 8.09
C PHE A 228 4.72 -18.85 7.80
N ASP A 229 5.20 -19.22 6.62
CA ASP A 229 5.43 -20.63 6.27
C ASP A 229 6.70 -21.13 6.97
N MET A 230 6.51 -21.84 8.09
CA MET A 230 7.60 -22.42 8.88
C MET A 230 8.51 -23.39 8.09
N ARG A 231 8.03 -23.98 6.99
CA ARG A 231 8.82 -24.93 6.18
C ARG A 231 9.78 -24.21 5.25
N THR A 232 9.36 -23.09 4.66
CA THR A 232 10.16 -22.32 3.69
C THR A 232 10.83 -21.11 4.32
N GLY A 233 10.35 -20.66 5.47
CA GLY A 233 10.82 -19.43 6.11
C GLY A 233 10.36 -18.16 5.39
N THR A 234 9.28 -18.25 4.60
CA THR A 234 8.77 -17.13 3.79
C THR A 234 7.37 -16.71 4.25
N PRO A 235 6.96 -15.45 4.03
CA PRO A 235 5.59 -15.02 4.26
C PRO A 235 4.74 -15.28 3.01
N PRO A 236 3.86 -16.32 2.98
CA PRO A 236 2.99 -16.54 1.83
C PRO A 236 1.90 -15.48 1.77
N ILE A 237 2.10 -14.47 0.92
CA ILE A 237 1.19 -13.32 0.80
C ILE A 237 -0.06 -13.63 -0.04
N GLY A 238 -0.03 -14.70 -0.83
CA GLY A 238 -1.18 -15.24 -1.55
C GLY A 238 -2.00 -16.27 -0.75
N ALA A 239 -1.61 -16.59 0.48
CA ALA A 239 -2.31 -17.58 1.30
C ALA A 239 -3.65 -17.04 1.82
N ILE A 240 -4.63 -17.95 1.97
CA ILE A 240 -5.96 -17.59 2.49
C ILE A 240 -5.88 -17.09 3.94
N GLU A 241 -4.97 -17.63 4.75
CA GLU A 241 -4.74 -17.18 6.12
C GLU A 241 -4.26 -15.73 6.18
N THR A 242 -3.39 -15.32 5.24
CA THR A 242 -2.93 -13.93 5.09
C THR A 242 -4.13 -13.04 4.75
N MET A 243 -4.87 -13.38 3.69
CA MET A 243 -6.06 -12.62 3.27
C MET A 243 -7.13 -12.52 4.38
N MET A 244 -7.28 -13.55 5.21
CA MET A 244 -8.18 -13.52 6.38
C MET A 244 -7.72 -12.53 7.44
N ILE A 245 -6.41 -12.42 7.69
CA ILE A 245 -5.87 -11.40 8.60
C ILE A 245 -6.13 -10.01 8.01
N ASP A 246 -5.88 -9.84 6.70
CA ASP A 246 -6.08 -8.56 6.01
C ASP A 246 -7.52 -8.06 6.10
N CYS A 247 -8.48 -8.92 5.74
CA CYS A 247 -9.89 -8.61 5.87
C CYS A 247 -10.29 -8.32 7.33
N ALA A 248 -9.73 -9.05 8.29
CA ALA A 248 -10.09 -8.90 9.69
C ALA A 248 -9.62 -7.56 10.29
N TYR A 249 -8.40 -7.08 9.98
CA TYR A 249 -7.98 -5.78 10.50
C TYR A 249 -8.66 -4.62 9.76
N ALA A 250 -9.05 -4.79 8.49
CA ALA A 250 -9.81 -3.78 7.77
C ALA A 250 -11.15 -3.53 8.49
N GLU A 251 -11.84 -4.60 8.90
CA GLU A 251 -13.05 -4.49 9.72
C GLU A 251 -12.80 -3.78 11.07
N VAL A 252 -11.62 -3.96 11.68
CA VAL A 252 -11.23 -3.22 12.90
C VAL A 252 -11.06 -1.73 12.60
N GLY A 253 -10.37 -1.36 11.51
CA GLY A 253 -10.20 0.03 11.11
C GLY A 253 -11.53 0.72 10.84
N LYS A 254 -12.43 0.03 10.11
CA LYS A 254 -13.80 0.48 9.85
C LYS A 254 -14.62 0.64 11.13
N TYR A 255 -14.53 -0.31 12.05
CA TYR A 255 -15.19 -0.22 13.36
C TYR A 255 -14.71 1.01 14.16
N LEU A 256 -13.44 1.39 14.02
CA LEU A 256 -12.86 2.59 14.62
C LEU A 256 -13.19 3.88 13.85
N GLY A 257 -13.89 3.80 12.72
CA GLY A 257 -14.25 4.94 11.89
C GLY A 257 -13.07 5.53 11.10
N LEU A 258 -12.02 4.76 10.87
CA LEU A 258 -10.83 5.18 10.12
C LEU A 258 -10.91 4.68 8.67
N PRO A 259 -10.40 5.45 7.69
CA PRO A 259 -10.21 4.93 6.35
C PRO A 259 -9.20 3.79 6.38
N THR A 260 -9.45 2.77 5.57
CA THR A 260 -8.65 1.55 5.59
C THR A 260 -7.92 1.32 4.29
N HIS A 261 -6.75 0.71 4.43
CA HIS A 261 -5.93 0.22 3.35
C HIS A 261 -5.56 -1.24 3.59
N ALA A 262 -5.50 -2.04 2.53
CA ALA A 262 -4.96 -3.38 2.62
C ALA A 262 -4.13 -3.79 1.40
N TYR A 263 -3.04 -4.50 1.67
CA TYR A 263 -2.29 -5.22 0.66
C TYR A 263 -3.04 -6.50 0.30
N LEU A 264 -3.73 -6.51 -0.84
CA LEU A 264 -4.52 -7.65 -1.32
C LEU A 264 -4.40 -7.79 -2.84
N GLY A 265 -4.68 -8.98 -3.35
CA GLY A 265 -4.46 -9.27 -4.77
C GLY A 265 -2.98 -9.53 -5.13
N MET A 266 -2.22 -10.00 -4.15
CA MET A 266 -0.85 -10.48 -4.28
C MET A 266 -0.82 -11.99 -4.57
N SER A 267 0.32 -12.50 -5.03
CA SER A 267 0.51 -13.94 -5.27
C SER A 267 1.94 -14.34 -4.98
N ASP A 268 2.20 -15.50 -4.40
CA ASP A 268 3.56 -16.01 -4.19
C ASP A 268 4.22 -16.61 -5.45
N ALA A 269 3.49 -16.68 -6.56
CA ALA A 269 3.97 -17.23 -7.83
C ALA A 269 5.20 -16.49 -8.35
N LYS A 270 6.14 -17.24 -8.94
CA LYS A 270 7.38 -16.68 -9.51
C LYS A 270 7.31 -16.39 -11.00
N ILE A 271 6.20 -16.76 -11.62
CA ILE A 271 5.89 -16.54 -13.02
C ILE A 271 4.41 -16.19 -13.14
N VAL A 272 4.02 -15.62 -14.27
CA VAL A 272 2.61 -15.34 -14.55
C VAL A 272 1.92 -16.64 -14.97
N ASP A 273 1.50 -17.41 -13.97
CA ASP A 273 0.88 -18.73 -14.11
C ASP A 273 -0.55 -18.79 -13.54
N ALA A 274 -1.10 -20.00 -13.42
CA ALA A 274 -2.43 -20.22 -12.84
C ALA A 274 -2.46 -19.90 -11.34
N GLN A 275 -1.34 -20.10 -10.63
CA GLN A 275 -1.22 -19.73 -9.22
C GLN A 275 -1.26 -18.20 -9.08
N CYS A 276 -0.49 -17.49 -9.91
CA CYS A 276 -0.51 -16.03 -10.01
C CYS A 276 -1.93 -15.50 -10.21
N GLY A 277 -2.65 -16.02 -11.20
CA GLY A 277 -4.02 -15.60 -11.47
C GLY A 277 -5.00 -15.92 -10.34
N PHE A 278 -4.85 -17.09 -9.70
CA PHE A 278 -5.76 -17.51 -8.63
C PHE A 278 -5.57 -16.70 -7.35
N GLU A 279 -4.33 -16.57 -6.85
CA GLU A 279 -4.01 -15.87 -5.61
C GLU A 279 -4.29 -14.37 -5.73
N SER A 280 -3.83 -13.72 -6.81
CA SER A 280 -4.13 -12.31 -7.05
C SER A 280 -5.62 -12.08 -7.29
N GLY A 281 -6.30 -13.00 -7.99
CA GLY A 281 -7.72 -12.90 -8.27
C GLY A 281 -8.59 -12.99 -7.01
N ILE A 282 -8.36 -14.01 -6.17
CA ILE A 282 -9.13 -14.19 -4.94
C ILE A 282 -8.85 -13.09 -3.91
N GLY A 283 -7.59 -12.66 -3.77
CA GLY A 283 -7.22 -11.55 -2.90
C GLY A 283 -7.92 -10.25 -3.30
N ALA A 284 -7.94 -9.92 -4.59
CA ALA A 284 -8.63 -8.73 -5.10
C ALA A 284 -10.14 -8.78 -4.85
N ILE A 285 -10.78 -9.95 -5.01
CA ILE A 285 -12.22 -10.12 -4.72
C ILE A 285 -12.48 -9.91 -3.24
N LEU A 286 -11.70 -10.55 -2.36
CA LEU A 286 -11.87 -10.44 -0.91
C LEU A 286 -11.68 -9.00 -0.45
N GLY A 287 -10.64 -8.31 -0.95
CA GLY A 287 -10.43 -6.90 -0.67
C GLY A 287 -11.62 -6.04 -1.09
N ALA A 288 -12.11 -6.23 -2.33
CA ALA A 288 -13.23 -5.44 -2.84
C ALA A 288 -14.54 -5.69 -2.06
N LEU A 289 -14.68 -6.86 -1.45
CA LEU A 289 -15.83 -7.21 -0.59
C LEU A 289 -15.66 -6.73 0.84
N ALA A 290 -14.43 -6.69 1.35
CA ALA A 290 -14.11 -6.11 2.65
C ALA A 290 -14.30 -4.59 2.63
N GLY A 291 -14.08 -3.93 1.48
CA GLY A 291 -14.24 -2.48 1.24
C GLY A 291 -13.06 -1.65 1.81
N GLY A 292 -12.88 -0.43 1.29
CA GLY A 292 -11.70 0.42 1.56
C GLY A 292 -10.68 0.42 0.41
N LEU A 293 -9.61 1.21 0.53
CA LEU A 293 -8.54 1.24 -0.47
C LEU A 293 -7.80 -0.11 -0.51
N LEU A 294 -7.53 -0.62 -1.70
CA LEU A 294 -6.81 -1.87 -1.90
C LEU A 294 -5.55 -1.60 -2.70
N THR A 295 -4.38 -1.78 -2.09
CA THR A 295 -3.16 -1.88 -2.89
C THR A 295 -3.13 -3.22 -3.58
N LEU A 296 -3.22 -3.15 -4.90
CA LEU A 296 -3.33 -4.31 -5.77
C LEU A 296 -1.99 -4.52 -6.44
N ALA A 297 -1.17 -5.37 -5.82
CA ALA A 297 0.15 -5.72 -6.36
C ALA A 297 0.08 -6.62 -7.62
N ALA A 298 -1.04 -6.66 -8.37
CA ALA A 298 -1.19 -7.53 -9.55
C ALA A 298 -0.18 -7.25 -10.67
N LEU A 299 0.62 -6.17 -10.58
CA LEU A 299 1.69 -5.89 -11.52
C LEU A 299 3.05 -6.46 -11.11
N PHE A 300 3.19 -7.03 -9.91
CA PHE A 300 4.42 -7.66 -9.45
C PHE A 300 4.16 -9.09 -8.98
N ALA A 301 4.76 -10.05 -9.67
CA ALA A 301 5.10 -11.30 -9.00
C ALA A 301 6.13 -10.94 -7.90
N PRO A 302 5.88 -11.20 -6.60
CA PRO A 302 6.86 -11.09 -5.53
C PRO A 302 7.96 -12.11 -5.78
N LEU A 303 8.95 -11.65 -6.53
CA LEU A 303 10.14 -12.38 -6.90
C LEU A 303 11.19 -12.21 -5.80
N GLN A 304 10.97 -12.84 -4.65
CA GLN A 304 11.98 -12.94 -3.60
C GLN A 304 12.82 -14.23 -3.66
N GLU A 305 12.46 -15.22 -4.48
CA GLU A 305 13.23 -16.48 -4.56
C GLU A 305 13.31 -17.03 -5.98
N LEU A 306 14.45 -16.81 -6.65
CA LEU A 306 14.78 -17.39 -7.96
C LEU A 306 15.97 -18.35 -7.93
N ASP A 307 16.39 -18.81 -6.76
CA ASP A 307 17.58 -19.66 -6.62
C ASP A 307 17.33 -21.17 -6.80
N ASN A 308 16.16 -21.60 -7.28
CA ASN A 308 15.91 -23.02 -7.57
C ASN A 308 15.74 -23.33 -9.08
N PRO A 309 16.81 -23.72 -9.79
CA PRO A 309 16.81 -23.93 -11.24
C PRO A 309 16.09 -25.20 -11.75
N ASN A 310 15.43 -25.98 -10.89
CA ASN A 310 14.99 -27.36 -11.22
C ASN A 310 13.47 -27.59 -11.32
N ARG A 311 12.62 -26.55 -11.49
CA ARG A 311 11.17 -26.77 -11.63
C ARG A 311 10.74 -26.85 -13.12
N PRO A 312 10.16 -27.98 -13.59
CA PRO A 312 9.84 -28.20 -15.00
C PRO A 312 8.37 -27.91 -15.29
N ASP A 313 7.97 -26.64 -15.41
CA ASP A 313 6.55 -26.31 -15.57
C ASP A 313 6.32 -25.61 -16.94
N ASP A 314 5.50 -26.25 -17.79
CA ASP A 314 5.07 -25.81 -19.14
C ASP A 314 3.98 -24.73 -19.03
N THR A 315 4.25 -23.53 -19.53
CA THR A 315 3.46 -22.30 -19.30
C THR A 315 2.54 -21.91 -20.46
N THR A 316 2.39 -22.78 -21.47
CA THR A 316 1.67 -22.46 -22.72
C THR A 316 0.16 -22.23 -22.53
N GLY A 317 -0.43 -22.67 -21.41
CA GLY A 317 -1.86 -22.45 -21.07
C GLY A 317 -2.16 -21.25 -20.16
N MET A 318 -1.14 -20.50 -19.70
CA MET A 318 -1.26 -19.58 -18.56
C MET A 318 -1.59 -18.13 -18.94
N THR A 319 -1.36 -17.75 -20.19
CA THR A 319 -1.66 -16.40 -20.72
C THR A 319 -3.17 -16.10 -20.71
N VAL A 320 -4.02 -17.14 -20.77
CA VAL A 320 -5.49 -17.00 -20.75
C VAL A 320 -6.01 -16.67 -19.34
N VAL A 321 -5.35 -17.16 -18.29
CA VAL A 321 -5.76 -16.91 -16.88
C VAL A 321 -5.40 -15.50 -16.44
N GLY A 322 -4.20 -15.00 -16.78
CA GLY A 322 -3.80 -13.61 -16.49
C GLY A 322 -4.64 -12.57 -17.21
N LEU A 323 -4.99 -12.81 -18.48
CA LEU A 323 -5.89 -11.91 -19.23
C LEU A 323 -7.32 -11.98 -18.70
N ALA A 324 -7.79 -13.17 -18.28
CA ALA A 324 -9.08 -13.33 -17.64
C ALA A 324 -9.12 -12.65 -16.27
N ALA A 325 -8.04 -12.68 -15.48
CA ALA A 325 -7.92 -11.97 -14.21
C ALA A 325 -7.96 -10.45 -14.45
N LEU A 326 -7.24 -9.93 -15.46
CA LEU A 326 -7.26 -8.51 -15.81
C LEU A 326 -8.63 -8.06 -16.33
N VAL A 327 -9.28 -8.87 -17.19
CA VAL A 327 -10.65 -8.63 -17.68
C VAL A 327 -11.67 -8.73 -16.54
N PHE A 328 -11.45 -9.64 -15.58
CA PHE A 328 -12.28 -9.79 -14.40
C PHE A 328 -12.09 -8.63 -13.43
N LEU A 329 -10.86 -8.15 -13.21
CA LEU A 329 -10.56 -6.95 -12.43
C LEU A 329 -11.19 -5.71 -13.07
N LEU A 330 -11.11 -5.58 -14.41
CA LEU A 330 -11.81 -4.53 -15.16
C LEU A 330 -13.34 -4.66 -15.05
N TRP A 331 -13.88 -5.88 -15.04
CA TRP A 331 -15.30 -6.14 -14.84
C TRP A 331 -15.76 -5.84 -13.41
N LEU A 332 -14.97 -6.24 -12.41
CA LEU A 332 -15.19 -5.98 -11.00
C LEU A 332 -15.14 -4.46 -10.73
N TRP A 333 -14.12 -3.77 -11.24
CA TRP A 333 -14.02 -2.31 -11.21
C TRP A 333 -15.26 -1.63 -11.80
N ARG A 334 -15.72 -2.06 -12.99
CA ARG A 334 -16.97 -1.52 -13.59
C ARG A 334 -18.19 -1.75 -12.70
N ARG A 335 -18.28 -2.91 -12.05
CA ARG A 335 -19.40 -3.27 -11.16
C ARG A 335 -19.39 -2.48 -9.86
N VAL A 336 -18.23 -2.31 -9.23
CA VAL A 336 -18.07 -1.54 -7.99
C VAL A 336 -18.39 -0.07 -8.26
N ARG A 337 -17.82 0.54 -9.30
CA ARG A 337 -18.07 1.94 -9.67
C ARG A 337 -19.53 2.22 -10.08
N SER A 338 -20.21 1.24 -10.70
CA SER A 338 -21.64 1.38 -11.05
C SER A 338 -22.58 1.39 -9.84
N ARG A 339 -22.15 0.84 -8.68
CA ARG A 339 -22.96 0.85 -7.46
C ARG A 339 -22.97 2.21 -6.75
N SER A 340 -21.86 2.96 -6.78
CA SER A 340 -21.85 4.31 -6.18
C SER A 340 -22.78 5.27 -6.96
N ILE A 341 -22.77 5.19 -8.30
CA ILE A 341 -23.66 6.01 -9.17
C ILE A 341 -25.15 5.69 -8.96
N LEU A 342 -25.51 4.43 -8.69
CA LEU A 342 -26.91 4.05 -8.47
C LEU A 342 -27.43 4.48 -7.08
N LEU A 343 -26.55 4.56 -6.08
CA LEU A 343 -26.93 5.00 -4.73
C LEU A 343 -27.04 6.53 -4.61
N GLU A 344 -26.32 7.29 -5.45
CA GLU A 344 -26.48 8.75 -5.57
C GLU A 344 -27.76 9.16 -6.31
N GLY A 345 -28.35 8.26 -7.13
CA GLY A 345 -29.60 8.51 -7.86
C GLY A 345 -30.89 8.33 -7.05
N GLU A 346 -30.80 7.78 -5.82
CA GLU A 346 -31.94 7.50 -4.93
C GLU A 346 -31.96 8.36 -3.65
N ARG A 347 -31.11 9.40 -3.52
CA ARG A 347 -31.13 10.35 -2.38
C ARG A 347 -31.69 11.71 -2.74
#